data_AF-A0A3G8ZXS4-F1
#
_entry.id   AF-A0A3G8ZXS4-F1
#
_cell.length_a   1.000
_cell.length_b   1.000
_cell.length_c   1.000
_cell.angle_alpha   90.00
_cell.angle_beta   90.00
_cell.angle_gamma   90.00
#
_symmetry.space_group_name_H-M   'P 1'
#
loop_
_entity.id
_entity.type
_entity.pdbx_description
1 polymer ?
#
loop_
_entity_poly.entity_id
_entity_poly.type
_entity_poly.pdbx_seq_one_letter_code
_entity_poly.pdbx_strand_id
1 'polypeptide(L)'
;MRDTSGVHYSGPTPFHGRVVWLTSSQGGRDTGPPPTPTGEVYIANAYVPPHSFETGLAGFVVRAEDPTAWLSVADASWSIVKNRGAQRVRPGTLLAIAEGRRVVGYFHVNSVD
;
A
#
# COMPACT_ATOMS: atom_id res chain seq x y z
N MET A 1 -19.07 21.07 -4.02
CA MET A 1 -18.77 20.13 -5.11
C MET A 1 -17.62 19.26 -4.62
N ARG A 2 -17.90 18.04 -4.13
CA ARG A 2 -16.84 17.12 -3.71
C ARG A 2 -16.31 16.45 -4.97
N ASP A 3 -15.02 16.61 -5.23
CA ASP A 3 -14.30 15.86 -6.25
C ASP A 3 -14.30 14.38 -5.82
N THR A 4 -15.17 13.59 -6.45
CA THR A 4 -15.25 12.13 -6.29
C THR A 4 -14.51 11.44 -7.43
N SER A 5 -13.33 11.93 -7.80
CA SER A 5 -12.42 11.18 -8.66
C SER A 5 -11.64 10.18 -7.81
N GLY A 6 -12.36 9.19 -7.28
CA GLY A 6 -11.73 7.93 -6.89
C GLY A 6 -11.05 7.35 -8.14
N VAL A 7 -9.74 7.13 -8.07
CA VAL A 7 -9.03 6.50 -9.19
C VAL A 7 -9.42 5.03 -9.21
N HIS A 8 -10.32 4.66 -10.11
CA HIS A 8 -10.65 3.27 -10.38
C HIS A 8 -9.44 2.56 -11.00
N TYR A 9 -8.69 1.81 -10.19
CA TYR A 9 -7.67 0.90 -10.67
C TYR A 9 -8.32 -0.46 -11.01
N SER A 10 -8.36 -0.79 -12.30
CA SER A 10 -8.89 -2.06 -12.82
C SER A 10 -7.80 -3.10 -13.14
N GLY A 11 -6.54 -2.81 -12.80
CA GLY A 11 -5.42 -3.73 -13.01
C GLY A 11 -5.41 -4.91 -12.04
N PRO A 12 -4.65 -5.97 -12.34
CA PRO A 12 -4.48 -7.09 -11.43
C PRO A 12 -3.76 -6.68 -10.15
N THR A 13 -4.15 -7.30 -9.04
CA THR A 13 -3.54 -7.13 -7.71
C THR A 13 -2.96 -8.46 -7.24
N PRO A 14 -1.78 -8.85 -7.76
CA PRO A 14 -1.22 -10.19 -7.56
C PRO A 14 -0.61 -10.39 -6.17
N PHE A 15 -0.50 -9.35 -5.35
CA PHE A 15 0.07 -9.48 -4.00
C PHE A 15 -1.05 -9.61 -2.99
N HIS A 16 -1.17 -10.77 -2.36
CA HIS A 16 -2.20 -11.04 -1.37
C HIS A 16 -1.62 -11.00 0.02
N GLY A 17 -2.31 -10.36 0.96
CA GLY A 17 -1.76 -10.15 2.28
C GLY A 17 -2.64 -9.37 3.22
N ARG A 18 -1.99 -8.56 4.04
CA ARG A 18 -2.64 -7.64 4.97
C ARG A 18 -1.93 -6.30 4.98
N VAL A 19 -2.72 -5.24 5.07
CA VAL A 19 -2.22 -3.90 5.33
C VAL A 19 -2.36 -3.58 6.82
N VAL A 20 -1.36 -2.90 7.35
CA VAL A 20 -1.33 -2.37 8.71
C VAL A 20 -1.03 -0.89 8.63
N TRP A 21 -1.98 -0.05 8.99
CA TRP A 21 -1.81 1.39 9.05
C TRP A 21 -1.20 1.80 10.38
N LEU A 22 -0.25 2.74 10.33
CA LEU A 22 0.41 3.25 11.52
C LEU A 22 -0.44 4.35 12.16
N THR A 23 -0.58 4.26 13.47
CA THR A 23 -1.15 5.34 14.28
C THR A 23 -0.22 6.55 14.31
N SER A 24 -0.74 7.71 14.68
CA SER A 24 0.07 8.92 14.95
C SER A 24 1.27 8.65 15.86
N SER A 25 1.08 7.90 16.95
CA SER A 25 2.15 7.54 17.90
C SER A 25 3.27 6.68 17.30
N GLN A 26 2.99 6.00 16.18
CA GLN A 26 3.95 5.19 15.42
C GLN A 26 4.52 5.95 14.22
N GLY A 27 4.25 7.26 14.11
CA GLY A 27 4.69 8.12 13.01
C GLY A 27 3.78 8.14 11.79
N GLY A 28 2.58 7.53 11.89
CA GLY A 28 1.60 7.43 10.81
C GLY A 28 0.64 8.61 10.73
N ARG A 29 -0.63 8.31 10.45
CA ARG A 29 -1.68 9.32 10.24
C ARG A 29 -2.42 9.64 11.55
N ASP A 30 -2.75 10.92 11.73
CA ASP A 30 -3.60 11.36 12.85
C ASP A 30 -5.09 11.05 12.61
N THR A 31 -5.47 10.92 11.34
CA THR A 31 -6.88 10.80 10.92
C THR A 31 -7.40 9.37 10.90
N GLY A 32 -6.59 8.38 11.25
CA GLY A 32 -6.91 6.97 11.00
C GLY A 32 -6.30 6.41 9.72
N PRO A 33 -6.72 5.19 9.32
CA PRO A 33 -6.51 4.65 7.98
C PRO A 33 -6.89 5.65 6.87
N PRO A 34 -6.31 5.53 5.67
CA PRO A 34 -6.69 6.37 4.55
C PRO A 34 -8.21 6.30 4.27
N PRO A 35 -8.90 7.44 4.06
CA PRO A 35 -10.33 7.47 3.77
C PRO A 35 -10.60 7.03 2.33
N THR A 36 -10.42 5.74 2.07
CA THR A 36 -10.66 5.12 0.77
C THR A 36 -12.12 4.64 0.71
N PRO A 37 -12.92 5.06 -0.29
CA PRO A 37 -14.28 4.55 -0.45
C PRO A 37 -14.29 3.03 -0.61
N THR A 38 -15.35 2.38 -0.11
CA THR A 38 -15.53 0.94 -0.26
C THR A 38 -15.48 0.52 -1.74
N GLY A 39 -14.68 -0.49 -2.06
CA GLY A 39 -14.50 -1.00 -3.42
C GLY A 39 -13.45 -0.25 -4.25
N GLU A 40 -12.88 0.84 -3.74
CA GLU A 40 -11.78 1.57 -4.39
C GLU A 40 -10.40 1.10 -3.91
N VAL A 41 -9.37 1.59 -4.58
CA VAL A 41 -7.98 1.38 -4.16
C VAL A 41 -7.42 2.63 -3.49
N TYR A 42 -6.59 2.41 -2.47
CA TYR A 42 -5.68 3.44 -1.99
C TYR A 42 -4.43 3.42 -2.87
N ILE A 43 -4.00 4.60 -3.34
CA ILE A 43 -2.80 4.77 -4.16
C ILE A 43 -1.79 5.59 -3.37
N ALA A 44 -0.59 5.02 -3.22
CA ALA A 44 0.53 5.68 -2.56
C ALA A 44 1.84 5.27 -3.23
N ASN A 45 2.95 5.65 -2.60
CA ASN A 45 4.23 5.04 -2.93
C ASN A 45 4.56 3.95 -1.93
N ALA A 46 5.37 2.97 -2.33
CA ALA A 46 5.94 1.99 -1.42
C ALA A 46 7.36 1.59 -1.85
N TYR A 47 8.08 0.96 -0.94
CA TYR A 47 9.39 0.36 -1.20
C TYR A 47 9.55 -0.95 -0.44
N VAL A 48 10.45 -1.80 -0.94
CA VAL A 48 10.83 -3.08 -0.29
C VAL A 48 12.12 -2.87 0.51
N PRO A 49 12.12 -2.98 1.85
CA PRO A 49 13.35 -2.97 2.62
C PRO A 49 14.36 -4.02 2.13
N PRO A 50 15.68 -3.74 2.16
CA PRO A 50 16.31 -2.59 2.84
C PRO A 50 16.33 -1.29 2.02
N HIS A 51 15.65 -1.21 0.87
CA HIS A 51 15.51 0.06 0.17
C HIS A 51 14.72 1.07 1.01
N SER A 52 14.84 2.36 0.66
CA SER A 52 14.16 3.47 1.30
C SER A 52 13.38 4.31 0.27
N PHE A 53 12.77 5.41 0.75
CA PHE A 53 12.14 6.41 -0.11
C PHE A 53 13.11 7.04 -1.13
N GLU A 54 14.43 7.00 -0.88
CA GLU A 54 15.45 7.58 -1.79
C GLU A 54 15.93 6.56 -2.83
N THR A 55 15.95 5.27 -2.48
CA THR A 55 16.70 4.27 -3.26
C THR A 55 15.81 3.28 -4.00
N GLY A 56 14.50 3.24 -3.72
CA GLY A 56 13.64 2.17 -4.24
C GLY A 56 12.15 2.44 -4.10
N LEU A 57 11.71 3.68 -4.28
CA LEU A 57 10.30 4.05 -4.23
C LEU A 57 9.58 3.75 -5.55
N ALA A 58 8.37 3.19 -5.48
CA ALA A 58 7.50 3.01 -6.64
C ALA A 58 6.03 3.19 -6.26
N GLY A 59 5.20 3.57 -7.24
CA GLY A 59 3.75 3.66 -7.04
C GLY A 59 3.15 2.30 -6.70
N PHE A 60 2.33 2.26 -5.66
CA PHE A 60 1.76 1.07 -5.07
C PHE A 60 0.27 1.26 -4.83
N VAL A 61 -0.52 0.26 -5.19
CA VAL A 61 -1.98 0.26 -4.99
C VAL A 61 -2.35 -0.78 -3.95
N VAL A 62 -3.26 -0.44 -3.06
CA VAL A 62 -3.77 -1.32 -2.01
C VAL A 62 -5.29 -1.32 -2.04
N ARG A 63 -5.89 -2.50 -2.19
CA ARG A 63 -7.32 -2.75 -2.06
C ARG A 63 -7.55 -3.48 -0.74
N ALA A 64 -7.97 -2.74 0.28
CA ALA A 64 -8.32 -3.32 1.58
C ALA A 64 -9.76 -3.85 1.56
N GLU A 65 -9.99 -5.00 2.19
CA GLU A 65 -11.33 -5.54 2.41
C GLU A 65 -12.16 -4.64 3.34
N ASP A 66 -11.55 -4.18 4.45
CA ASP A 66 -12.08 -3.12 5.30
C ASP A 66 -11.15 -1.89 5.23
N PRO A 67 -11.50 -0.85 4.46
CA PRO A 67 -10.68 0.35 4.33
C PRO A 67 -10.68 1.23 5.59
N THR A 68 -11.54 0.94 6.57
CA THR A 68 -11.65 1.71 7.82
C THR A 68 -10.86 1.09 8.98
N ALA A 69 -10.41 -0.16 8.83
CA ALA A 69 -9.66 -0.87 9.86
C ALA A 69 -8.17 -0.50 9.84
N TRP A 70 -7.56 -0.43 11.02
CA TRP A 70 -6.10 -0.28 11.18
C TRP A 70 -5.32 -1.49 10.65
N LEU A 71 -5.94 -2.65 10.65
CA LEU A 71 -5.42 -3.89 10.09
C LEU A 71 -6.53 -4.53 9.27
N SER A 72 -6.25 -4.79 8.00
CA SER A 72 -7.20 -5.42 7.09
C SER A 72 -6.49 -6.41 6.18
N VAL A 73 -7.19 -7.49 5.82
CA VAL A 73 -6.85 -8.27 4.63
C VAL A 73 -6.87 -7.32 3.43
N ALA A 74 -5.92 -7.50 2.53
CA ALA A 74 -5.78 -6.62 1.38
C ALA A 74 -5.04 -7.29 0.23
N ASP A 75 -5.40 -6.87 -0.99
CA ASP A 75 -4.66 -7.16 -2.21
C ASP A 75 -3.91 -5.92 -2.67
N ALA A 76 -2.79 -6.11 -3.35
CA ALA A 76 -1.96 -5.01 -3.78
C ALA A 76 -1.23 -5.28 -5.10
N SER A 77 -0.70 -4.19 -5.68
CA SER A 77 0.11 -4.25 -6.89
C SER A 77 1.09 -3.09 -6.95
N TRP A 78 2.16 -3.28 -7.69
CA TRP A 78 2.90 -2.16 -8.23
C TRP A 78 2.07 -1.49 -9.34
N SER A 79 1.96 -0.17 -9.31
CA SER A 79 1.10 0.56 -10.27
C SER A 79 1.62 0.47 -11.71
N ILE A 80 2.94 0.66 -11.92
CA ILE A 80 3.56 0.71 -13.26
C ILE A 80 4.82 -0.15 -13.35
N VAL A 81 5.46 -0.49 -12.22
CA VAL A 81 6.76 -1.16 -12.21
C VAL A 81 6.64 -2.68 -12.21
N LYS A 82 7.59 -3.34 -12.87
CA LYS A 82 7.68 -4.81 -12.86
C LYS A 82 8.19 -5.30 -11.50
N ASN A 83 7.64 -6.42 -11.03
CA ASN A 83 8.08 -7.12 -9.83
C ASN A 83 9.48 -7.76 -10.00
N ARG A 84 10.55 -6.96 -9.94
CA ARG A 84 11.96 -7.40 -10.12
C ARG A 84 12.95 -6.44 -9.47
N GLY A 85 14.20 -6.89 -9.31
CA GLY A 85 15.28 -6.06 -8.77
C GLY A 85 14.93 -5.49 -7.39
N ALA A 86 15.11 -4.17 -7.23
CA ALA A 86 14.80 -3.44 -5.99
C ALA A 86 13.31 -3.49 -5.59
N GLN A 87 12.41 -3.80 -6.53
CA GLN A 87 10.96 -3.89 -6.31
C GLN A 87 10.45 -5.33 -6.20
N ARG A 88 11.36 -6.27 -5.96
CA ARG A 88 11.01 -7.69 -5.92
C ARG A 88 10.21 -8.01 -4.65
N VAL A 89 8.95 -8.36 -4.86
CA VAL A 89 7.99 -8.85 -3.89
C VAL A 89 7.85 -10.38 -4.04
N ARG A 90 7.86 -11.07 -2.90
CA ARG A 90 7.68 -12.52 -2.73
C ARG A 90 6.84 -12.77 -1.46
N PRO A 91 6.34 -13.99 -1.25
CA PRO A 91 5.79 -14.38 0.05
C PRO A 91 6.75 -14.01 1.20
N GLY A 92 6.23 -13.42 2.26
CA GLY A 92 6.98 -12.93 3.41
C GLY A 92 7.61 -11.54 3.22
N THR A 93 7.54 -10.93 2.03
CA THR A 93 7.98 -9.54 1.83
C THR A 93 7.14 -8.58 2.67
N LEU A 94 7.81 -7.63 3.32
CA LEU A 94 7.20 -6.45 3.92
C LEU A 94 7.39 -5.28 2.95
N LEU A 95 6.33 -4.57 2.61
CA LEU A 95 6.44 -3.28 1.92
C LEU A 95 6.15 -2.15 2.89
N ALA A 96 6.98 -1.11 2.88
CA ALA A 96 6.70 0.13 3.58
C ALA A 96 5.91 1.06 2.66
N ILE A 97 4.68 1.38 3.05
CA ILE A 97 3.80 2.30 2.33
C ILE A 97 4.07 3.71 2.83
N ALA A 98 4.32 4.63 1.91
CA ALA A 98 4.76 5.98 2.21
C ALA A 98 3.91 7.06 1.52
N GLU A 99 3.64 8.12 2.29
CA GLU A 99 3.15 9.41 1.81
C GLU A 99 4.32 10.40 1.83
N GLY A 100 4.90 10.68 0.65
CA GLY A 100 6.16 11.41 0.57
C GLY A 100 7.30 10.63 1.25
N ARG A 101 7.94 11.25 2.25
CA ARG A 101 9.03 10.62 3.04
C ARG A 101 8.54 9.89 4.30
N ARG A 102 7.25 9.97 4.61
CA ARG A 102 6.67 9.41 5.83
C ARG A 102 6.10 8.03 5.54
N VAL A 103 6.55 7.02 6.29
CA VAL A 103 5.91 5.70 6.28
C VAL A 103 4.59 5.80 7.05
N VAL A 104 3.50 5.43 6.41
CA VAL A 104 2.14 5.50 6.98
C VAL A 104 1.52 4.13 7.20
N GLY A 105 2.13 3.07 6.68
CA GLY A 105 1.66 1.72 6.84
C GLY A 105 2.64 0.70 6.29
N TYR A 106 2.31 -0.57 6.53
CA TYR A 106 3.03 -1.70 5.98
C TYR A 106 2.08 -2.67 5.30
N PHE A 107 2.54 -3.28 4.22
CA PHE A 107 1.86 -4.40 3.60
C PHE A 107 2.68 -5.67 3.81
N HIS A 108 2.10 -6.65 4.51
CA HIS A 108 2.69 -7.96 4.69
C HIS A 108 2.18 -8.89 3.60
N VAL A 109 3.09 -9.41 2.78
CA VAL A 109 2.76 -10.29 1.66
C VAL A 109 2.69 -11.72 2.15
N ASN A 110 1.54 -12.36 1.95
CA ASN A 110 1.34 -13.78 2.24
C ASN A 110 1.58 -14.64 1.00
N SER A 111 1.07 -14.24 -0.17
CA SER A 111 1.27 -14.93 -1.45
C SER A 111 1.39 -13.94 -2.61
N VAL A 112 1.90 -14.45 -3.74
CA VAL A 112 2.04 -13.72 -5.01
C VAL A 112 1.58 -14.63 -6.14
N ASP A 113 0.70 -14.14 -7.00
CA ASP A 113 0.26 -14.81 -8.24
C ASP A 113 1.33 -14.84 -9.35
#